data_AF-A0A8H8RJ10-F1
#
_entry.id   AF-A0A8H8RJ10-F1
#
_cell.length_a   1.000
_cell.length_b   1.000
_cell.length_c   1.000
_cell.angle_alpha   90.00
_cell.angle_beta   90.00
_cell.angle_gamma   90.00
#
_symmetry.space_group_name_H-M   'P 1'
#
loop_
_entity.id
_entity.type
_entity.pdbx_description
1 polymer ?
#
loop_
_entity_poly.entity_id
_entity_poly.type
_entity_poly.pdbx_seq_one_letter_code
_entity_poly.pdbx_strand_id
1 'polypeptide(L)'
;MSVPRSIYITLQYLRTDSNGQNKYHWGLYATGDSPPKGILFHASDEGRRPLDLFYERRNVSNPLRSRSMVVVLKIGDVSSASAIDRSVSRVPLMSRSRLPPGEPQWTCRVYVKQALEALNQDRILRLPASVNQLERACLAAADSYLVRKNAQSQQEPGVHNNLAWIGTTSRTTPMELDSVQRYPSLMEVDSTGRYGSSRLYGSQMEVDSTGRYGSSRSYGSQMEVDSTGRYGSSR
;
A
#
# COMPACT_ATOMS: atom_id res chain seq x y z
N MET A 1 -24.00 1.30 26.05
CA MET A 1 -23.03 0.26 25.62
C MET A 1 -22.15 0.87 24.54
N SER A 2 -20.83 0.84 24.67
CA SER A 2 -19.91 1.35 23.64
C SER A 2 -19.97 0.46 22.40
N VAL A 3 -20.07 1.04 21.21
CA VAL A 3 -20.00 0.28 19.96
C VAL A 3 -18.64 -0.44 19.89
N PRO A 4 -18.58 -1.75 19.59
CA PRO A 4 -17.31 -2.43 19.46
C PRO A 4 -16.47 -1.77 18.36
N ARG A 5 -15.18 -1.57 18.64
CA ARG A 5 -14.25 -1.07 17.62
C ARG A 5 -14.13 -2.13 16.53
N SER A 6 -13.93 -1.70 15.30
CA SER A 6 -13.78 -2.61 14.16
C SER A 6 -12.38 -2.44 13.58
N ILE A 7 -11.83 -3.55 13.09
CA ILE A 7 -10.55 -3.58 12.40
C ILE A 7 -10.80 -3.92 10.92
N TYR A 8 -10.01 -3.27 10.07
CA TYR A 8 -10.12 -3.30 8.63
C TYR A 8 -8.75 -3.54 8.00
N ILE A 9 -8.74 -4.18 6.84
CA ILE A 9 -7.61 -4.12 5.91
C ILE A 9 -7.85 -2.96 4.96
N THR A 10 -6.84 -2.13 4.72
CA THR A 10 -6.87 -1.03 3.74
C THR A 10 -5.92 -1.31 2.61
N LEU A 11 -6.37 -1.11 1.37
CA LEU A 11 -5.51 -1.16 0.19
C LEU A 11 -5.49 0.23 -0.47
N GLN A 12 -4.28 0.77 -0.67
CA GLN A 12 -4.07 1.95 -1.50
C GLN A 12 -3.37 1.56 -2.80
N TYR A 13 -3.84 2.04 -3.94
CA TYR A 13 -3.19 1.80 -5.22
C TYR A 13 -1.80 2.45 -5.26
N LEU A 14 -0.79 1.69 -5.67
CA LEU A 14 0.56 2.18 -5.89
C LEU A 14 0.84 2.39 -7.38
N ARG A 15 0.72 1.32 -8.16
CA ARG A 15 0.99 1.30 -9.59
C ARG A 15 0.46 0.01 -10.21
N THR A 16 0.52 -0.06 -11.53
CA THR A 16 0.41 -1.30 -12.28
C THR A 16 1.81 -1.68 -12.75
N ASP A 17 2.22 -2.93 -12.58
CA ASP A 17 3.53 -3.39 -13.02
C ASP A 17 3.56 -3.69 -14.53
N SER A 18 4.73 -4.08 -15.05
CA SER A 18 4.93 -4.38 -16.47
C SER A 18 4.07 -5.54 -16.98
N ASN A 19 3.55 -6.38 -16.08
CA ASN A 19 2.69 -7.52 -16.41
C ASN A 19 1.20 -7.14 -16.33
N GLY A 20 0.88 -5.86 -16.15
CA GLY A 20 -0.49 -5.40 -16.01
C GLY A 20 -1.11 -5.70 -14.64
N GLN A 21 -0.31 -6.12 -13.64
CA GLN A 21 -0.84 -6.42 -12.30
C GLN A 21 -0.84 -5.17 -11.44
N ASN A 22 -1.97 -4.90 -10.78
CA ASN A 22 -2.07 -3.81 -9.82
C ASN A 22 -1.31 -4.16 -8.54
N LYS A 23 -0.52 -3.20 -8.06
CA LYS A 23 0.21 -3.26 -6.80
C LYS A 23 -0.42 -2.29 -5.82
N TYR A 24 -0.49 -2.72 -4.57
CA TYR A 24 -1.18 -2.01 -3.51
C TYR A 24 -0.28 -1.88 -2.29
N HIS A 25 -0.41 -0.75 -1.59
CA HIS A 25 0.05 -0.61 -0.23
C HIS A 25 -0.98 -1.21 0.71
N TRP A 26 -0.53 -1.99 1.70
CA TRP A 26 -1.39 -2.70 2.64
C TRP A 26 -1.24 -2.11 4.03
N GLY A 27 -2.36 -1.97 4.73
CA GLY A 27 -2.38 -1.56 6.14
C GLY A 27 -3.54 -2.17 6.92
N LEU A 28 -3.40 -2.16 8.24
CA LEU A 28 -4.48 -2.48 9.18
C LEU A 28 -4.99 -1.19 9.81
N TYR A 29 -6.29 -0.95 9.72
CA TYR A 29 -6.94 0.22 10.29
C TYR A 29 -7.93 -0.20 11.37
N ALA A 30 -7.75 0.28 12.59
CA ALA A 30 -8.69 0.08 13.69
C ALA A 30 -9.44 1.38 13.97
N THR A 31 -10.77 1.31 14.03
CA THR A 31 -11.60 2.46 14.37
C THR A 31 -11.43 2.83 15.85
N GLY A 32 -11.48 4.13 16.13
CA GLY A 32 -11.67 4.64 17.49
C GLY A 32 -13.15 4.66 17.89
N ASP A 33 -13.44 5.31 19.01
CA ASP A 33 -14.81 5.41 19.56
C ASP A 33 -15.72 6.35 18.74
N SER A 34 -15.14 7.09 17.80
CA SER A 34 -15.86 7.97 16.89
C SER A 34 -15.30 7.81 15.46
N PRO A 35 -15.69 6.74 14.74
CA PRO A 35 -15.33 6.57 13.34
C PRO A 35 -15.71 7.82 12.51
N PRO A 36 -14.95 8.19 11.48
CA PRO A 36 -13.86 7.44 10.84
C PRO A 36 -12.47 7.76 11.43
N LYS A 37 -12.39 8.33 12.64
CA LYS A 37 -11.11 8.47 13.32
C LYS A 37 -10.64 7.10 13.82
N GLY A 38 -9.33 6.86 13.74
CA GLY A 38 -8.75 5.59 14.19
C GLY A 38 -7.24 5.57 14.10
N ILE A 39 -6.68 4.36 14.15
CA ILE A 39 -5.24 4.11 14.13
C ILE A 39 -4.92 3.19 12.95
N LEU A 40 -3.94 3.60 12.15
CA LEU A 40 -3.35 2.80 11.08
C LEU A 40 -2.08 2.14 11.59
N PHE A 41 -1.94 0.84 11.32
CA PHE A 41 -0.78 0.00 11.59
C PHE A 41 -0.30 -0.56 10.25
N HIS A 42 0.89 -0.19 9.82
CA HIS A 42 1.43 -0.65 8.54
C HIS A 42 2.96 -0.70 8.55
N ALA A 43 3.53 -1.35 7.54
CA ALA A 43 4.94 -1.25 7.25
C ALA A 43 5.15 -0.11 6.24
N SER A 44 6.01 0.85 6.55
CA SER A 44 6.27 2.02 5.70
C SER A 44 7.76 2.17 5.47
N ASP A 45 8.13 2.76 4.33
CA ASP A 45 9.48 3.23 4.03
C ASP A 45 9.52 4.76 3.91
N GLU A 46 8.53 5.47 4.47
CA GLU A 46 8.48 6.93 4.43
C GLU A 46 9.74 7.51 5.09
N GLY A 47 10.43 8.40 4.36
CA GLY A 47 11.71 8.97 4.78
C GLY A 47 12.89 7.97 4.80
N ARG A 48 12.73 6.77 4.25
CA ARG A 48 13.78 5.74 4.12
C ARG A 48 13.92 5.25 2.69
N ARG A 49 14.96 4.47 2.42
CA ARG A 49 15.17 3.92 1.08
C ARG A 49 13.99 3.02 0.70
N PRO A 50 13.63 2.93 -0.59
CA PRO A 50 12.64 1.98 -1.06
C PRO A 50 12.88 0.58 -0.47
N LEU A 51 11.85 -0.03 0.10
CA LEU A 51 11.88 -1.34 0.76
C LEU A 51 12.66 -1.44 2.08
N ASP A 52 13.19 -0.33 2.61
CA ASP A 52 13.69 -0.25 3.99
C ASP A 52 12.51 -0.02 4.95
N LEU A 53 11.66 -1.05 5.07
CA LEU A 53 10.39 -0.96 5.77
C LEU A 53 10.57 -0.93 7.29
N PHE A 54 9.77 -0.12 7.96
CA PHE A 54 9.62 -0.11 9.41
C PHE A 54 8.16 -0.12 9.82
N TYR A 55 7.89 -0.62 11.01
CA TYR A 55 6.58 -0.54 11.61
C TYR A 55 6.22 0.91 11.94
N GLU A 56 5.13 1.41 11.39
CA GLU A 56 4.57 2.71 11.72
C GLU A 56 3.15 2.55 12.29
N ARG A 57 2.95 3.19 13.44
CA ARG A 57 1.63 3.43 14.05
C ARG A 57 1.26 4.89 13.87
N ARG A 58 0.13 5.15 13.21
CA ARG A 58 -0.29 6.53 12.89
C ARG A 58 -1.76 6.76 13.22
N ASN A 59 -2.06 7.87 13.89
CA ASN A 59 -3.43 8.33 14.07
C ASN A 59 -3.96 8.88 12.73
N VAL A 60 -5.15 8.45 12.33
CA VAL A 60 -5.78 8.84 11.06
C VAL A 60 -7.15 9.42 11.35
N SER A 61 -7.43 10.61 10.79
CA SER A 61 -8.73 11.26 10.97
C SER A 61 -9.84 10.62 10.15
N ASN A 62 -9.50 10.16 8.94
CA ASN A 62 -10.36 9.41 8.03
C ASN A 62 -9.48 8.73 6.96
N PRO A 63 -9.45 7.39 6.86
CA PRO A 63 -8.65 6.69 5.86
C PRO A 63 -9.05 7.03 4.41
N LEU A 64 -10.31 7.38 4.17
CA LEU A 64 -10.84 7.69 2.84
C LEU A 64 -10.32 9.00 2.24
N ARG A 65 -9.61 9.83 3.03
CA ARG A 65 -9.00 11.07 2.51
C ARG A 65 -7.79 10.81 1.63
N SER A 66 -7.25 9.59 1.60
CA SER A 66 -6.18 9.27 0.67
C SER A 66 -6.72 9.16 -0.75
N ARG A 67 -6.15 9.94 -1.68
CA ARG A 67 -6.50 9.88 -3.12
C ARG A 67 -6.20 8.53 -3.76
N SER A 68 -5.26 7.79 -3.18
CA SER A 68 -4.91 6.43 -3.62
C SER A 68 -5.71 5.34 -2.92
N MET A 69 -6.61 5.66 -1.98
CA MET A 69 -7.43 4.65 -1.33
C MET A 69 -8.30 3.92 -2.35
N VAL A 70 -8.28 2.60 -2.30
CA VAL A 70 -9.06 1.72 -3.18
C VAL A 70 -10.18 1.06 -2.40
N VAL A 71 -9.82 0.34 -1.33
CA VAL A 71 -10.81 -0.35 -0.48
C VAL A 71 -10.46 -0.29 0.99
N VAL A 72 -11.49 -0.29 1.83
CA VAL A 72 -11.44 -0.42 3.28
C VAL A 72 -12.37 -1.57 3.68
N LEU A 73 -11.79 -2.69 4.10
CA LEU A 73 -12.46 -3.99 4.20
C LEU A 73 -12.52 -4.46 5.65
N LYS A 74 -13.71 -4.52 6.26
CA LYS A 74 -13.87 -5.00 7.64
C LYS A 74 -13.47 -6.46 7.71
N ILE A 75 -12.63 -6.81 8.68
CA ILE A 75 -12.25 -8.20 8.98
C ILE A 75 -12.79 -8.69 10.32
N GLY A 76 -13.19 -7.78 11.21
CA GLY A 76 -13.84 -8.16 12.47
C GLY A 76 -13.93 -7.03 13.48
N ASP A 77 -14.36 -7.39 14.67
CA ASP A 77 -14.49 -6.49 15.82
C ASP A 77 -13.39 -6.77 16.84
N VAL A 78 -12.96 -5.71 17.52
CA VAL A 78 -11.83 -5.67 18.44
C VAL A 78 -12.17 -4.81 19.64
N SER A 79 -11.60 -5.14 20.80
CA SER A 79 -11.89 -4.43 22.06
C SER A 79 -10.82 -3.38 22.42
N SER A 80 -9.59 -3.52 21.94
CA SER A 80 -8.46 -2.69 22.39
C SER A 80 -7.44 -2.39 21.29
N ALA A 81 -7.29 -1.11 20.95
CA ALA A 81 -6.25 -0.65 20.02
C ALA A 81 -4.84 -0.86 20.57
N SER A 82 -4.64 -0.76 21.89
CA SER A 82 -3.36 -1.04 22.53
C SER A 82 -3.00 -2.53 22.49
N ALA A 83 -3.99 -3.42 22.55
CA ALA A 83 -3.75 -4.86 22.36
C ALA A 83 -3.31 -5.15 20.92
N ILE A 84 -3.96 -4.51 19.94
CA ILE A 84 -3.55 -4.61 18.52
C ILE A 84 -2.12 -4.15 18.35
N ASP A 85 -1.79 -2.93 18.82
CA ASP A 85 -0.44 -2.36 18.72
C ASP A 85 0.63 -3.29 19.27
N ARG A 86 0.46 -3.78 20.52
CA ARG A 86 1.38 -4.73 21.16
C ARG A 86 1.55 -6.04 20.39
N SER A 87 0.52 -6.48 19.67
CA SER A 87 0.56 -7.72 18.89
C SER A 87 1.29 -7.50 17.57
N VAL A 88 0.87 -6.50 16.80
CA VAL A 88 1.39 -6.27 15.44
C VAL A 88 2.80 -5.66 15.45
N SER A 89 3.18 -4.92 16.50
CA SER A 89 4.54 -4.38 16.63
C SER A 89 5.61 -5.45 16.88
N ARG A 90 5.22 -6.69 17.24
CA ARG A 90 6.14 -7.82 17.44
C ARG A 90 6.43 -8.59 16.16
N VAL A 91 5.73 -8.29 15.06
CA VAL A 91 6.04 -8.90 13.76
C VAL A 91 7.49 -8.56 13.42
N PRO A 92 8.34 -9.56 13.12
CA PRO A 92 9.78 -9.37 12.93
C PRO A 92 10.09 -8.81 11.52
N LEU A 93 9.47 -7.68 11.18
CA LEU A 93 9.61 -6.99 9.90
C LEU A 93 11.10 -6.75 9.59
N MET A 94 11.48 -6.97 8.32
CA MET A 94 12.86 -6.92 7.81
C MET A 94 13.83 -7.99 8.32
N SER A 95 13.42 -8.90 9.23
CA SER A 95 14.27 -10.01 9.64
C SER A 95 14.33 -11.11 8.57
N ARG A 96 15.50 -11.31 7.95
CA ARG A 96 15.71 -12.35 6.93
C ARG A 96 15.49 -13.77 7.45
N SER A 97 15.89 -14.05 8.69
CA SER A 97 15.72 -15.37 9.32
C SER A 97 14.28 -15.66 9.74
N ARG A 98 13.40 -14.65 9.71
CA ARG A 98 11.99 -14.75 10.08
C ARG A 98 11.06 -14.45 8.90
N LEU A 99 11.60 -14.44 7.69
CA LEU A 99 10.80 -14.32 6.47
C LEU A 99 9.84 -15.52 6.37
N PRO A 100 8.53 -15.30 6.19
CA PRO A 100 7.58 -16.41 6.10
C PRO A 100 7.88 -17.32 4.91
N PRO A 101 7.68 -18.66 5.04
CA PRO A 101 7.91 -19.59 3.95
C PRO A 101 7.12 -19.22 2.69
N GLY A 102 7.77 -19.27 1.53
CA GLY A 102 7.18 -18.94 0.24
C GLY A 102 7.15 -17.44 -0.09
N GLU A 103 7.55 -16.56 0.84
CA GLU A 103 7.68 -15.14 0.57
C GLU A 103 9.11 -14.80 0.14
N PRO A 104 9.32 -14.06 -0.96
CA PRO A 104 10.66 -13.76 -1.47
C PRO A 104 11.38 -12.65 -0.68
N GLN A 105 10.61 -11.74 -0.06
CA GLN A 105 11.12 -10.63 0.74
C GLN A 105 10.01 -10.06 1.64
N TRP A 106 10.41 -9.21 2.58
CA TRP A 106 9.46 -8.41 3.36
C TRP A 106 8.83 -7.32 2.50
N THR A 107 7.51 -7.20 2.61
CA THR A 107 6.64 -6.23 1.92
C THR A 107 5.58 -5.76 2.92
N CYS A 108 4.88 -4.66 2.64
CA CYS A 108 3.72 -4.23 3.42
C CYS A 108 2.63 -5.31 3.44
N ARG A 109 2.44 -6.03 2.32
CA ARG A 109 1.56 -7.19 2.21
C ARG A 109 1.98 -8.30 3.18
N VAL A 110 3.24 -8.70 3.15
CA VAL A 110 3.77 -9.77 4.02
C VAL A 110 3.68 -9.36 5.49
N TYR A 111 3.96 -8.10 5.82
CA TYR A 111 3.73 -7.56 7.15
C TYR A 111 2.27 -7.71 7.59
N VAL A 112 1.30 -7.30 6.78
CA VAL A 112 -0.13 -7.41 7.13
C VAL A 112 -0.54 -8.87 7.31
N LYS A 113 -0.07 -9.79 6.47
CA LYS A 113 -0.33 -11.24 6.64
C LYS A 113 0.15 -11.73 8.00
N GLN A 114 1.40 -11.41 8.36
CA GLN A 114 1.97 -11.81 9.64
C GLN A 114 1.29 -11.13 10.83
N ALA A 115 0.88 -9.87 10.68
CA ALA A 115 0.11 -9.14 11.70
C ALA A 115 -1.26 -9.79 11.94
N LEU A 116 -1.95 -10.26 10.89
CA LEU A 116 -3.22 -11.00 11.03
C LEU A 116 -3.03 -12.33 11.76
N GLU A 117 -1.95 -13.07 11.45
CA GLU A 117 -1.62 -14.30 12.18
C GLU A 117 -1.34 -14.02 13.66
N ALA A 118 -0.56 -12.98 13.97
CA ALA A 118 -0.28 -12.57 15.34
C ALA A 118 -1.55 -12.20 16.11
N LEU A 119 -2.44 -11.40 15.52
CA LEU A 119 -3.71 -11.01 16.14
C LEU A 119 -4.62 -12.22 16.43
N ASN A 120 -4.61 -13.21 15.53
CA ASN A 120 -5.37 -14.45 15.70
C ASN A 120 -4.76 -15.35 16.78
N GLN A 121 -3.44 -15.51 16.80
CA GLN A 121 -2.71 -16.27 17.82
C GLN A 121 -2.89 -15.68 19.22
N ASP A 122 -2.87 -14.35 19.32
CA ASP A 122 -3.08 -13.60 20.57
C ASP A 122 -4.56 -13.54 20.99
N ARG A 123 -5.48 -14.12 20.21
CA ARG A 123 -6.94 -14.10 20.43
C ARG A 123 -7.54 -12.70 20.51
N ILE A 124 -6.90 -11.72 19.87
CA ILE A 124 -7.38 -10.35 19.78
C ILE A 124 -8.43 -10.23 18.67
N LEU A 125 -8.24 -10.97 17.58
CA LEU A 125 -9.15 -11.02 16.44
C LEU A 125 -9.35 -12.49 16.03
N ARG A 126 -10.59 -12.95 16.00
CA ARG A 126 -10.90 -14.22 15.33
C ARG A 126 -11.01 -13.98 13.83
N LEU A 127 -10.11 -14.55 13.05
CA LEU A 127 -10.15 -14.35 11.59
C LEU A 127 -11.38 -15.05 10.97
N PRO A 128 -12.08 -14.38 10.05
CA PRO A 128 -13.25 -14.95 9.37
C PRO A 128 -12.90 -15.95 8.26
N ALA A 129 -11.63 -16.00 7.84
CA ALA A 129 -11.09 -16.93 6.86
C ALA A 129 -9.57 -17.08 7.09
N SER A 130 -8.92 -18.01 6.40
CA SER A 130 -7.45 -18.09 6.42
C SER A 130 -6.82 -16.81 5.85
N VAL A 131 -5.60 -16.49 6.28
CA VAL A 131 -4.87 -15.30 5.81
C VAL A 131 -4.69 -15.31 4.29
N ASN A 132 -4.41 -16.47 3.69
CA ASN A 132 -4.31 -16.61 2.24
C ASN A 132 -5.66 -16.39 1.52
N GLN A 133 -6.79 -16.77 2.12
CA GLN A 133 -8.11 -16.46 1.57
C GLN A 133 -8.43 -14.97 1.67
N LEU A 134 -8.11 -14.33 2.81
CA LEU A 134 -8.27 -12.90 3.00
C LEU A 134 -7.44 -12.11 1.99
N GLU A 135 -6.19 -12.51 1.76
CA GLU A 135 -5.31 -11.90 0.76
C GLU A 135 -5.94 -11.92 -0.63
N ARG A 136 -6.39 -13.09 -1.09
CA ARG A 136 -7.04 -13.24 -2.41
C ARG A 136 -8.31 -12.41 -2.52
N ALA A 137 -9.13 -12.39 -1.47
CA ALA A 137 -10.37 -11.61 -1.45
C ALA A 137 -10.09 -10.10 -1.43
N CYS A 138 -9.03 -9.64 -0.75
CA CYS A 138 -8.63 -8.23 -0.73
C CYS A 138 -8.23 -7.75 -2.12
N LEU A 139 -7.37 -8.53 -2.80
CA LEU A 139 -6.94 -8.25 -4.16
C LEU A 139 -8.13 -8.23 -5.13
N ALA A 140 -9.00 -9.24 -5.07
CA ALA A 140 -10.21 -9.30 -5.91
C ALA A 140 -11.15 -8.09 -5.69
N ALA A 141 -11.35 -7.67 -4.44
CA ALA A 141 -12.17 -6.51 -4.12
C ALA A 141 -11.55 -5.21 -4.65
N ALA A 142 -10.23 -5.06 -4.53
CA ALA A 142 -9.49 -3.89 -5.00
C ALA A 142 -9.47 -3.80 -6.53
N ASP A 143 -9.17 -4.89 -7.23
CA ASP A 143 -9.19 -4.94 -8.69
C ASP A 143 -10.60 -4.67 -9.24
N SER A 144 -11.62 -5.29 -8.64
CA SER A 144 -13.03 -5.03 -9.01
C SER A 144 -13.45 -3.57 -8.79
N TYR A 145 -12.87 -2.91 -7.78
CA TYR A 145 -13.08 -1.47 -7.60
C TYR A 145 -12.42 -0.66 -8.72
N LEU A 146 -11.16 -0.93 -9.05
CA LEU A 146 -10.44 -0.19 -10.10
C LEU A 146 -11.11 -0.31 -11.47
N VAL A 147 -11.61 -1.51 -11.83
CA VAL A 147 -12.40 -1.70 -13.06
C VAL A 147 -13.62 -0.78 -13.10
N ARG A 148 -14.39 -0.73 -12.00
CA ARG A 148 -15.58 0.12 -11.92
C ARG A 148 -15.23 1.61 -11.92
N LYS A 149 -14.17 2.01 -11.20
CA LYS A 149 -13.66 3.39 -11.18
C LYS A 149 -13.24 3.87 -12.57
N ASN A 150 -12.61 3.01 -13.37
CA ASN A 150 -12.21 3.35 -14.73
C ASN A 150 -13.41 3.47 -15.67
N ALA A 151 -14.51 2.77 -15.39
CA ALA A 151 -15.77 2.92 -16.11
C ALA A 151 -16.59 4.15 -15.66
N GLN A 152 -16.37 4.65 -14.44
CA GLN A 152 -17.14 5.73 -13.82
C GLN A 152 -16.21 6.71 -13.08
N SER A 153 -15.91 7.85 -13.71
CA SER A 153 -14.85 8.80 -13.32
C SER A 153 -14.98 9.51 -11.95
N GLN A 154 -15.89 9.11 -11.06
CA GLN A 154 -16.08 9.73 -9.73
C GLN A 154 -16.35 8.72 -8.60
N GLN A 155 -16.01 7.45 -8.78
CA GLN A 155 -16.34 6.45 -7.77
C GLN A 155 -15.49 6.60 -6.48
N GLU A 156 -16.15 6.82 -5.35
CA GLU A 156 -15.52 6.82 -4.01
C GLU A 156 -14.92 5.45 -3.66
N PRO A 157 -13.86 5.39 -2.83
CA PRO A 157 -13.25 4.12 -2.43
C PRO A 157 -14.27 3.12 -1.87
N GLY A 158 -14.09 1.83 -2.16
CA GLY A 158 -14.98 0.78 -1.70
C GLY A 158 -14.90 0.57 -0.18
N VAL A 159 -15.95 0.88 0.56
CA VAL A 159 -16.03 0.64 2.01
C VAL A 159 -16.95 -0.54 2.31
N HIS A 160 -16.38 -1.60 2.88
CA HIS A 160 -17.12 -2.82 3.20
C HIS A 160 -17.16 -3.02 4.71
N ASN A 161 -18.30 -2.68 5.33
CA ASN A 161 -18.54 -2.76 6.77
C ASN A 161 -19.08 -4.13 7.25
N ASN A 162 -19.06 -5.13 6.38
CA ASN A 162 -19.47 -6.51 6.68
C ASN A 162 -18.49 -7.49 6.02
N LEU A 163 -18.68 -8.79 6.24
CA LEU A 163 -17.79 -9.85 5.75
C LEU A 163 -18.16 -10.39 4.36
N ALA A 164 -19.15 -9.81 3.67
CA ALA A 164 -19.66 -10.36 2.41
C ALA A 164 -18.63 -10.35 1.27
N TRP A 165 -17.65 -9.44 1.33
CA TRP A 165 -16.57 -9.32 0.34
C TRP A 165 -15.62 -10.53 0.31
N ILE A 166 -15.60 -11.35 1.37
CA ILE A 166 -14.72 -12.53 1.46
C ILE A 166 -15.21 -13.64 0.51
N GLY A 167 -16.53 -13.73 0.28
CA GLY A 167 -17.16 -14.79 -0.51
C GLY A 167 -17.33 -14.49 -2.00
N THR A 168 -17.05 -13.27 -2.46
CA THR A 168 -17.30 -12.84 -3.85
C THR A 168 -16.25 -13.35 -4.86
N THR A 169 -15.54 -14.43 -4.55
CA THR A 169 -14.49 -14.98 -5.42
C THR A 169 -15.06 -15.75 -6.62
N SER A 170 -15.79 -15.07 -7.50
CA SER A 170 -16.01 -15.53 -8.87
C SER A 170 -15.04 -14.78 -9.76
N ARG A 171 -13.84 -15.33 -9.93
CA ARG A 171 -12.88 -14.85 -10.93
C ARG A 171 -13.35 -15.34 -12.29
N THR A 172 -14.06 -14.51 -13.05
CA THR A 172 -14.39 -14.78 -14.46
C THR A 172 -13.16 -14.54 -15.34
N THR A 173 -12.21 -15.46 -15.29
CA THR A 173 -11.28 -15.79 -16.40
C THR A 173 -10.79 -17.22 -16.18
N PRO A 174 -11.06 -18.17 -17.09
CA PRO A 174 -10.42 -19.47 -17.04
C PRO A 174 -9.00 -19.33 -17.60
N MET A 175 -7.99 -19.34 -16.72
CA MET A 175 -6.65 -19.77 -17.11
C MET A 175 -6.22 -20.85 -16.12
N GLU A 176 -6.33 -22.06 -16.64
CA GLU A 176 -5.42 -23.19 -16.48
C GLU A 176 -4.57 -23.23 -15.20
N LEU A 177 -4.89 -24.24 -14.41
CA LEU A 177 -4.07 -24.74 -13.32
C LEU A 177 -2.81 -25.36 -13.93
N ASP A 178 -1.73 -24.59 -14.07
CA ASP A 178 -0.41 -25.17 -14.34
C ASP A 178 0.65 -24.67 -13.34
N SER A 179 1.00 -25.59 -12.45
CA SER A 179 2.35 -25.94 -12.02
C SER A 179 3.39 -24.82 -11.83
N VAL A 180 3.76 -24.62 -10.55
CA VAL A 180 4.99 -23.93 -10.11
C VAL A 180 5.09 -22.46 -10.55
N GLN A 181 4.54 -21.55 -9.72
CA GLN A 181 4.86 -20.12 -9.77
C GLN A 181 6.35 -19.89 -9.44
N ARG A 182 7.20 -20.07 -10.45
CA ARG A 182 8.45 -19.31 -10.56
C ARG A 182 8.04 -17.86 -10.72
N TYR A 183 8.33 -17.05 -9.71
CA TYR A 183 8.36 -15.59 -9.83
C TYR A 183 9.75 -15.18 -10.34
N PRO A 184 9.89 -14.68 -11.58
CA PRO A 184 10.95 -13.74 -11.95
C PRO A 184 10.26 -12.36 -12.14
N SER A 185 10.79 -11.19 -11.75
CA SER A 185 12.15 -10.74 -11.43
C SER A 185 12.06 -9.42 -10.66
N LEU A 186 13.09 -9.13 -9.86
CA LEU A 186 13.61 -7.85 -9.37
C LEU A 186 12.65 -6.62 -9.29
N MET A 187 12.44 -6.16 -8.05
CA MET A 187 11.90 -4.86 -7.62
C MET A 187 10.37 -4.74 -7.50
N GLU A 188 9.76 -5.53 -6.61
CA GLU A 188 8.52 -5.08 -5.95
C GLU A 188 8.85 -3.87 -5.08
N VAL A 189 8.72 -2.65 -5.60
CA VAL A 189 8.86 -1.41 -4.81
C VAL A 189 7.56 -1.17 -4.04
N ASP A 190 7.57 -1.34 -2.73
CA ASP A 190 6.44 -1.08 -1.81
C ASP A 190 6.47 0.36 -1.26
N SER A 191 6.92 1.31 -2.08
CA SER A 191 7.20 2.64 -1.56
C SER A 191 5.96 3.45 -1.26
N THR A 192 5.82 3.74 0.03
CA THR A 192 4.90 4.71 0.61
C THR A 192 5.48 6.12 0.55
N GLY A 193 6.82 6.23 0.53
CA GLY A 193 7.54 7.50 0.45
C GLY A 193 7.24 8.27 -0.83
N ARG A 194 6.95 9.58 -0.69
CA ARG A 194 6.86 10.53 -1.81
C ARG A 194 8.25 10.82 -2.39
N TYR A 195 8.89 9.81 -2.96
CA TYR A 195 10.08 10.02 -3.78
C TYR A 195 9.62 10.62 -5.10
N GLY A 196 9.91 11.91 -5.28
CA GLY A 196 9.72 12.61 -6.54
C GLY A 196 10.34 11.79 -7.66
N SER A 197 9.50 11.47 -8.64
CA SER A 197 9.83 10.70 -9.83
C SER A 197 11.17 11.15 -10.43
N SER A 198 12.19 10.30 -10.33
CA SER A 198 13.37 10.43 -11.18
C SER A 198 12.94 10.06 -12.59
N ARG A 199 12.60 11.11 -13.35
CA ARG A 199 12.37 11.19 -14.79
C ARG A 199 12.90 9.99 -15.59
N LEU A 200 11.98 9.23 -16.20
CA LEU A 200 12.20 8.61 -17.51
C LEU A 200 10.91 8.73 -18.36
N TYR A 201 11.03 9.55 -19.40
CA TYR A 201 10.23 9.70 -20.62
C TYR A 201 8.69 9.81 -20.56
N GLY A 202 8.22 11.05 -20.73
CA GLY A 202 7.06 11.37 -21.57
C GLY A 202 5.68 11.15 -20.98
N SER A 203 5.22 12.07 -20.14
CA SER A 203 3.88 12.68 -20.23
C SER A 203 3.72 13.71 -19.12
N GLN A 204 3.39 14.92 -19.53
CA GLN A 204 3.11 16.08 -18.70
C GLN A 204 1.94 15.78 -17.75
N MET A 205 2.16 15.85 -16.44
CA MET A 205 1.08 15.99 -15.46
C MET A 205 1.40 17.15 -14.54
N GLU A 206 0.51 18.13 -14.54
CA GLU A 206 0.52 19.32 -13.70
C GLU A 206 0.48 18.92 -12.22
N VAL A 207 1.39 19.48 -11.44
CA VAL A 207 1.56 19.20 -10.02
C VAL A 207 1.06 20.40 -9.23
N ASP A 208 -0.15 20.29 -8.68
CA ASP A 208 -0.67 21.29 -7.76
C ASP A 208 -0.22 21.00 -6.33
N SER A 209 0.66 21.89 -5.88
CA SER A 209 1.26 21.92 -4.56
C SER A 209 0.34 22.64 -3.58
N THR A 210 -0.15 21.95 -2.55
CA THR A 210 -0.65 22.62 -1.33
C THR A 210 0.26 22.26 -0.15
N GLY A 211 1.10 23.20 0.24
CA GLY A 211 1.75 23.20 1.55
C GLY A 211 3.25 23.49 1.57
N ARG A 212 3.57 24.79 1.69
CA ARG A 212 4.79 25.42 2.20
C ARG A 212 5.72 24.52 3.04
N TYR A 213 7.00 24.49 2.68
CA TYR A 213 8.12 24.76 3.60
C TYR A 213 9.26 25.40 2.82
N GLY A 214 9.67 26.60 3.25
CA GLY A 214 10.84 27.29 2.73
C GLY A 214 12.11 26.62 3.23
N SER A 215 13.09 26.51 2.33
CA SER A 215 14.49 26.48 2.74
C SER A 215 15.31 27.15 1.66
N SER A 216 15.68 28.39 1.95
CA SER A 216 16.69 29.16 1.26
C SER A 216 18.03 28.46 1.40
N ARG A 217 18.55 27.89 0.31
CA ARG A 217 20.00 27.71 0.12
C ARG A 217 20.37 27.96 -1.34
N SER A 218 20.84 29.18 -1.56
CA SER A 218 21.69 29.54 -2.69
C SER A 218 22.91 28.62 -2.73
N TYR A 219 23.15 27.98 -3.86
CA TYR A 219 24.49 27.60 -4.30
C TYR A 219 24.61 28.06 -5.74
N GLY A 220 25.30 29.19 -5.91
CA GLY A 220 25.74 29.64 -7.21
C GLY A 220 26.87 28.74 -7.71
N SER A 221 26.85 28.46 -9.00
CA SER A 221 28.04 28.24 -9.80
C SER A 221 27.66 28.51 -11.26
N GLN A 222 28.05 29.69 -11.72
CA GLN A 222 28.24 30.04 -13.11
C GLN A 222 29.14 28.98 -13.80
N MET A 223 28.74 28.55 -14.99
CA MET A 223 29.67 28.33 -16.10
C MET A 223 28.89 28.53 -17.41
N GLU A 224 29.02 29.73 -17.97
CA GLU A 224 28.85 29.96 -19.41
C GLU A 224 30.06 29.35 -20.11
N VAL A 225 29.82 28.48 -21.10
CA VAL A 225 30.76 28.21 -22.18
C VAL A 225 29.95 28.03 -23.46
N ASP A 226 29.83 29.11 -24.22
CA ASP A 226 29.49 29.08 -25.64
C ASP A 226 30.71 28.63 -26.43
N SER A 227 30.54 27.62 -27.30
CA SER A 227 31.45 27.32 -28.41
C SER A 227 30.78 26.35 -29.39
N THR A 228 29.90 26.86 -30.26
CA THR A 228 29.56 26.17 -31.52
C THR A 228 30.55 26.62 -32.60
N GLY A 229 31.33 25.68 -33.13
CA GLY A 229 32.30 25.93 -34.18
C GLY A 229 31.70 26.08 -35.59
N ARG A 230 32.53 26.60 -36.51
CA ARG A 230 32.58 26.19 -37.93
C ARG A 230 33.73 26.92 -38.62
N TYR A 231 34.79 26.18 -38.95
CA TYR A 231 35.69 26.53 -40.05
C TYR A 231 35.15 25.88 -41.31
N GLY A 232 34.77 26.71 -42.28
CA GLY A 232 34.44 26.33 -43.65
C GLY A 232 34.98 27.41 -44.57
N SER A 233 36.06 27.09 -45.28
CA SER A 233 36.81 27.97 -46.18
C SER A 233 36.14 28.05 -47.56
N SER A 234 36.16 29.21 -48.21
CA SER A 234 36.39 29.30 -49.67
C SER A 234 36.48 30.75 -50.17
N ARG A 235 37.63 31.00 -50.83
CA ARG A 235 37.98 31.97 -51.89
C ARG A 235 37.88 33.46 -51.60
#